data_AF-X1DSF8-F1
#
_entry.id   AF-X1DSF8-F1
#
_cell.length_a   1.000
_cell.length_b   1.000
_cell.length_c   1.000
_cell.angle_alpha   90.00
_cell.angle_beta   90.00
_cell.angle_gamma   90.00
#
_symmetry.space_group_name_H-M   'P 1'
#
loop_
_entity.id
_entity.type
_entity.pdbx_description
1 polymer ?
#
loop_
_entity_poly.entity_id
_entity_poly.type
_entity_poly.pdbx_seq_one_letter_code
_entity_poly.pdbx_strand_id
1 'polypeptide(L)' 'MKILTVSDRVESILYDRFDEGQFPGVNLILSCGDLPPEYLSSLAAS' A
#
# COMPACT_ATOMS: atom_id res chain seq x y z
N MET A 1 2.27 16.92 -1.61
CA MET A 1 2.81 15.65 -1.10
C MET A 1 1.64 14.80 -0.64
N LYS A 2 1.44 13.61 -1.21
CA LYS A 2 0.39 12.67 -0.76
C LYS A 2 1.03 11.48 -0.05
N ILE A 3 0.43 11.05 1.05
CA ILE A 3 0.89 9.92 1.86
C ILE A 3 -0.22 8.87 1.88
N LEU A 4 0.12 7.61 1.60
CA LEU A 4 -0.76 6.47 1.77
C LEU A 4 -0.41 5.78 3.08
N THR A 5 -1.40 5.56 3.94
CA THR A 5 -1.21 4.87 5.22
C THR A 5 -1.96 3.54 5.21
N VAL A 6 -1.30 2.46 5.65
CA VAL A 6 -1.91 1.12 5.77
C VAL A 6 -1.69 0.59 7.19
N SER A 7 -2.68 -0.13 7.72
CA SER A 7 -2.58 -0.74 9.06
C SER A 7 -3.53 -1.93 9.22
N ASP A 8 -3.07 -2.96 9.92
CA ASP A 8 -3.84 -4.09 10.51
C ASP A 8 -4.76 -4.92 9.58
N ARG A 9 -4.89 -4.53 8.30
CA ARG A 9 -5.70 -5.23 7.30
C ARG A 9 -5.09 -5.13 5.92
N VAL A 10 -5.16 -6.24 5.20
CA VAL A 10 -4.83 -6.31 3.77
C VAL A 10 -6.05 -5.84 2.99
N GLU A 11 -5.84 -4.86 2.11
CA GLU A 11 -6.87 -4.34 1.22
C GLU A 11 -6.58 -4.77 -0.21
N SER A 12 -7.55 -5.42 -0.86
CA SER A 12 -7.37 -5.97 -2.21
C SER A 12 -7.02 -4.92 -3.26
N ILE A 13 -7.53 -3.70 -3.11
CA ILE A 13 -7.24 -2.57 -4.02
C ILE A 13 -5.78 -2.11 -3.95
N LEU A 14 -5.06 -2.52 -2.91
CA LEU A 14 -3.65 -2.25 -2.68
C LEU A 14 -2.76 -3.47 -2.95
N TYR A 15 -3.34 -4.59 -3.42
CA TYR A 15 -2.63 -5.85 -3.66
C TYR A 15 -3.07 -6.56 -4.94
N ASP A 16 -4.08 -7.44 -4.88
CA ASP A 16 -4.51 -8.26 -6.02
C ASP A 16 -5.23 -7.47 -7.13
N ARG A 17 -5.71 -6.26 -6.80
CA ARG A 17 -6.42 -5.36 -7.72
C ARG A 17 -5.75 -3.99 -7.79
N PHE A 18 -4.44 -3.95 -7.54
CA PHE A 18 -3.71 -2.69 -7.54
C PHE A 18 -3.69 -2.05 -8.93
N ASP A 19 -3.99 -0.76 -8.96
CA ASP A 19 -3.99 0.08 -10.15
C ASP A 19 -3.38 1.43 -9.77
N GLU A 20 -2.20 1.72 -10.33
CA GLU A 20 -1.45 2.96 -10.11
C GLU A 20 -2.27 4.22 -10.43
N GLY A 21 -3.22 4.11 -11.36
CA GLY A 21 -4.10 5.21 -11.77
C GLY A 21 -5.08 5.64 -10.68
N GLN A 22 -5.34 4.77 -9.69
CA GLN A 22 -6.22 5.08 -8.55
C GLN A 22 -5.51 5.90 -7.47
N PHE A 23 -4.17 5.83 -7.40
CA PHE A 23 -3.36 6.49 -6.37
C PHE A 23 -2.33 7.48 -6.94
N PRO A 24 -2.72 8.43 -7.82
CA PRO A 24 -1.77 9.28 -8.50
C PRO A 24 -1.08 10.25 -7.53
N GLY A 25 0.25 10.26 -7.56
CA GLY A 25 1.09 11.21 -6.84
C GLY A 25 1.27 10.90 -5.35
N VAL A 26 1.10 9.64 -4.92
CA VAL A 26 1.60 9.18 -3.61
C VAL A 26 3.12 9.25 -3.60
N ASN A 27 3.67 9.88 -2.56
CA ASN A 27 5.12 10.13 -2.43
C ASN A 27 5.73 9.36 -1.25
N LEU A 28 4.90 8.84 -0.36
CA LEU A 28 5.30 8.09 0.82
C LEU A 28 4.20 7.10 1.19
N ILE A 29 4.61 5.87 1.50
CA ILE A 29 3.74 4.87 2.11
C ILE A 29 4.20 4.68 3.56
N LEU A 30 3.25 4.74 4.50
CA LEU A 30 3.50 4.52 5.92
C LEU A 30 2.68 3.33 6.39
N SER A 31 3.37 2.29 6.86
CA SER A 31 2.75 1.07 7.39
C SER A 31 2.82 1.07 8.91
N CYS A 32 1.73 0.68 9.56
CA CYS A 32 1.64 0.43 11.00
C CYS A 32 0.99 -0.93 11.28
N GLY A 33 1.21 -1.48 12.48
CA GLY A 33 0.60 -2.74 12.90
C GLY A 33 1.25 -3.99 12.31
N ASP A 34 0.51 -5.10 12.31
CA ASP A 34 1.01 -6.43 11.93
C ASP A 34 0.45 -6.86 10.56
N LEU A 35 1.06 -6.35 9.50
CA LEU A 35 0.73 -6.69 8.13
C LEU A 35 1.66 -7.80 7.59
N PRO A 36 1.16 -8.70 6.72
CA PRO A 36 1.98 -9.75 6.14
C PRO A 36 3.20 -9.19 5.37
N PRO A 37 4.41 -9.76 5.54
CA PRO A 37 5.61 -9.29 4.84
C PRO A 37 5.47 -9.27 3.32
N GLU A 38 4.72 -10.20 2.74
CA GLU A 38 4.48 -10.29 1.29
C GLU A 38 3.64 -9.11 0.78
N TYR A 39 2.64 -8.69 1.55
CA TYR A 39 1.81 -7.52 1.24
C TYR A 39 2.64 -6.24 1.28
N LEU A 40 3.46 -6.07 2.32
CA LEU A 40 4.37 -4.92 2.44
C LEU A 40 5.41 -4.88 1.33
N SER A 41 5.94 -6.04 0.93
CA SER A 41 6.89 -6.14 -0.18
C SER A 41 6.26 -5.72 -1.50
N SER A 42 5.00 -6.09 -1.74
CA SER A 42 4.26 -5.65 -2.93
C SER A 42 4.02 -4.15 -2.96
N LEU A 43 3.71 -3.53 -1.81
CA LEU A 43 3.53 -2.07 -1.69
C LEU A 43 4.83 -1.28 -1.87
N ALA A 44 5.98 -1.87 -1.53
CA ALA A 44 7.28 -1.22 -1.69
C ALA A 44 7.82 -1.32 -3.12
N ALA A 45 7.34 -2.29 -3.91
CA ALA A 45 7.80 -2.53 -5.29
C ALA A 45 6.98 -1.78 -6.36
N SER A 46 5.87 -1.16 -5.97
CA SER A 46 4.94 -0.40 -6.84
C SER A 46 5.37 1.04 -7.08
#